data_AF-A0A401HBN0-F1
#
_entry.id   AF-A0A401HBN0-F1
#
_cell.length_a   1.000
_cell.length_b   1.000
_cell.length_c   1.000
_cell.angle_alpha   90.00
_cell.angle_beta   90.00
_cell.angle_gamma   90.00
#
_symmetry.space_group_name_H-M   'P 1'
#
loop_
_entity.id
_entity.type
_entity.pdbx_description
1 polymer ?
#
loop_
_entity_poly.entity_id
_entity_poly.type
_entity_poly.pdbx_seq_one_letter_code
_entity_poly.pdbx_strand_id
1 'polypeptide(L)'
;MGGQGPSSDDIVKKMAQLMMQGAVMLDKTCPADGLPLFRLKTGDVVCPVHGKVVIVASDAEARDVEVEEIIREVRYRAARNVMKGLEEDNVDTVSKWLGVLETAERILAIRRGSQQGQGSVRGGEKESK
;
A
#
# COMPACT_ATOMS: atom_id res chain seq x y z
N MET A 1 3.20 -2.53 -30.78
CA MET A 1 2.02 -3.10 -30.09
C MET A 1 2.24 -4.61 -29.97
N GLY A 2 2.11 -5.17 -28.77
CA GLY A 2 2.20 -6.63 -28.56
C GLY A 2 2.81 -7.05 -27.21
N GLY A 3 2.39 -6.45 -26.10
CA GLY A 3 2.72 -6.98 -24.78
C GLY A 3 1.78 -8.13 -24.45
N GLN A 4 2.21 -9.37 -24.67
CA GLN A 4 1.52 -10.54 -24.13
C GLN A 4 1.62 -10.48 -22.60
N GLY A 5 0.47 -10.45 -21.93
CA GLY A 5 0.40 -10.66 -20.48
C GLY A 5 1.00 -12.02 -20.11
N PRO A 6 1.37 -12.23 -18.84
CA PRO A 6 2.01 -13.47 -18.39
C PRO A 6 1.13 -14.68 -18.75
N SER A 7 1.74 -15.70 -19.33
CA SER A 7 1.04 -16.92 -19.71
C SER A 7 0.58 -17.69 -18.46
N SER A 8 -0.49 -18.49 -18.56
CA SER A 8 -1.02 -19.26 -17.42
C SER A 8 0.05 -20.12 -16.74
N ASP A 9 1.02 -20.64 -17.51
CA ASP A 9 2.14 -21.42 -16.98
C ASP A 9 3.10 -20.58 -16.12
N ASP A 10 3.31 -19.31 -16.47
CA ASP A 10 4.15 -18.40 -15.68
C ASP A 10 3.49 -18.05 -14.34
N ILE A 11 2.16 -17.95 -14.34
CA ILE A 11 1.38 -17.71 -13.13
C ILE A 11 1.48 -18.93 -12.20
N VAL A 12 1.32 -20.14 -12.73
CA VAL A 12 1.43 -21.38 -11.95
C VAL A 12 2.84 -21.54 -11.37
N LYS A 13 3.89 -21.24 -12.15
CA LYS A 13 5.28 -21.24 -11.65
C LYS A 13 5.49 -20.26 -10.50
N LYS A 14 4.95 -19.03 -10.61
CA LYS A 14 5.02 -18.04 -9.52
C LYS A 14 4.26 -18.49 -8.29
N MET A 15 3.08 -19.09 -8.44
CA MET A 15 2.33 -19.66 -7.31
C MET A 15 3.13 -20.75 -6.60
N ALA A 16 3.74 -21.67 -7.36
CA ALA A 16 4.59 -22.71 -6.80
C ALA A 16 5.81 -22.13 -6.06
N GLN A 17 6.46 -21.11 -6.62
CA GLN A 17 7.58 -20.42 -5.95
C GLN A 17 7.17 -19.77 -4.62
N LEU A 18 6.00 -19.12 -4.57
CA LEU A 18 5.48 -18.52 -3.34
C LEU A 18 5.22 -19.60 -2.26
N MET A 19 4.64 -20.74 -2.65
CA MET A 19 4.44 -21.86 -1.72
C MET A 19 5.77 -22.46 -1.25
N MET A 20 6.77 -22.58 -2.13
CA MET A 20 8.12 -23.05 -1.75
C MET A 20 8.83 -22.10 -0.78
N GLN A 21 8.61 -20.79 -0.91
CA GLN A 21 9.10 -19.79 0.05
C GLN A 21 8.36 -19.87 1.41
N GLY A 22 7.32 -20.70 1.48
CA GLY A 22 6.49 -20.94 2.65
C GLY A 22 5.40 -19.89 2.84
N ALA A 23 4.92 -19.31 1.73
CA ALA A 23 3.69 -18.55 1.73
C ALA A 23 2.47 -19.47 1.84
N VAL A 24 1.43 -19.03 2.54
CA VAL A 24 0.18 -19.76 2.72
C VAL A 24 -0.87 -19.20 1.76
N MET A 25 -1.50 -20.06 0.97
CA MET A 25 -2.63 -19.66 0.12
C MET A 25 -3.83 -19.29 1.00
N LEU A 26 -4.40 -18.11 0.78
CA LEU A 26 -5.58 -17.62 1.48
C LEU A 26 -6.86 -18.06 0.77
N ASP A 27 -7.96 -18.07 1.51
CA ASP A 27 -9.33 -18.29 1.02
C ASP A 27 -9.89 -17.10 0.22
N LYS A 28 -9.14 -16.01 0.14
CA LYS A 28 -9.50 -14.78 -0.59
C LYS A 28 -8.82 -14.73 -1.96
N THR A 29 -9.58 -14.30 -2.96
CA THR A 29 -9.09 -14.08 -4.32
C THR A 29 -8.85 -12.60 -4.59
N CYS A 30 -7.92 -12.31 -5.51
CA CYS A 30 -7.68 -10.95 -5.99
C CYS A 30 -8.90 -10.49 -6.81
N PRO A 31 -9.52 -9.34 -6.48
CA PRO A 31 -10.69 -8.85 -7.22
C PRO A 31 -10.36 -8.39 -8.65
N ALA A 32 -9.08 -8.16 -8.97
CA ALA A 32 -8.64 -7.75 -10.30
C ALA A 32 -8.40 -8.94 -11.26
N ASP A 33 -7.86 -10.07 -10.77
CA ASP A 33 -7.51 -11.24 -11.60
C ASP A 33 -8.36 -12.50 -11.34
N GLY A 34 -9.04 -12.57 -10.20
CA GLY A 34 -9.66 -13.81 -9.71
C GLY A 34 -8.67 -14.86 -9.17
N LEU A 35 -7.38 -14.55 -9.07
CA LEU A 35 -6.35 -15.49 -8.58
C LEU A 35 -6.30 -15.54 -7.05
N PRO A 36 -5.98 -16.69 -6.43
CA PRO A 36 -5.86 -16.82 -4.97
C PRO A 36 -4.71 -15.96 -4.43
N LEU A 37 -4.95 -15.27 -3.31
CA LEU A 37 -3.95 -14.48 -2.60
C LEU A 37 -3.05 -15.39 -1.75
N PHE A 38 -1.81 -14.96 -1.54
CA PHE A 38 -0.84 -15.68 -0.70
C PHE A 38 -0.39 -14.79 0.44
N ARG A 39 -0.28 -15.34 1.65
CA ARG A 39 0.33 -14.69 2.81
C ARG A 39 1.77 -15.15 2.96
N LEU A 40 2.72 -14.24 2.83
CA LEU A 40 4.13 -14.51 3.07
C LEU A 40 4.40 -14.73 4.57
N LYS A 41 5.56 -15.33 4.89
CA LYS A 41 6.04 -15.47 6.28
C LYS A 41 6.22 -14.14 7.00
N THR A 42 6.43 -13.05 6.25
CA THR A 42 6.52 -11.68 6.78
C THR A 42 5.18 -11.13 7.27
N GLY A 43 4.07 -11.79 6.92
CA GLY A 43 2.70 -11.32 7.18
C GLY A 43 2.09 -10.53 6.02
N ASP A 44 2.87 -10.20 4.98
CA ASP A 44 2.35 -9.51 3.79
C ASP A 44 1.46 -10.42 2.94
N VAL A 45 0.38 -9.86 2.40
CA VAL A 45 -0.48 -10.55 1.43
C VAL A 45 -0.10 -10.12 0.02
N VAL A 46 -0.02 -11.08 -0.90
CA VAL A 46 0.50 -10.89 -2.25
C VAL A 46 -0.36 -11.65 -3.26
N CYS A 47 -0.66 -11.00 -4.39
CA CYS A 47 -1.14 -11.62 -5.61
C CYS A 47 0.06 -12.01 -6.50
N PRO A 48 0.10 -13.22 -7.08
CA PRO A 48 1.21 -13.66 -7.95
C PRO A 48 1.39 -12.82 -9.22
N VAL A 49 0.37 -12.05 -9.62
CA VAL A 49 0.39 -11.17 -10.81
C VAL A 49 0.54 -9.71 -10.42
N HIS A 50 -0.32 -9.20 -9.52
CA HIS A 50 -0.34 -7.78 -9.14
C HIS A 50 0.66 -7.37 -8.04
N GLY A 51 1.23 -8.31 -7.29
CA GLY A 51 2.16 -7.99 -6.20
C GLY A 51 1.46 -7.78 -4.86
N LYS A 52 1.97 -6.88 -4.01
CA LYS A 52 1.49 -6.70 -2.63
C LYS A 52 0.03 -6.21 -2.61
N VAL A 53 -0.82 -6.93 -1.88
CA VAL A 53 -2.25 -6.65 -1.71
C VAL A 53 -2.51 -6.39 -0.23
N VAL A 54 -3.25 -5.33 0.07
CA VAL A 54 -3.71 -5.04 1.43
C VAL A 54 -5.17 -5.49 1.54
N ILE A 55 -5.45 -6.39 2.48
CA ILE A 55 -6.82 -6.79 2.79
C ILE A 55 -7.34 -5.83 3.86
N VAL A 56 -8.31 -5.01 3.50
CA VAL A 56 -9.01 -4.08 4.40
C VAL A 56 -10.30 -4.71 4.91
N ALA A 57 -10.70 -4.40 6.15
CA ALA A 57 -11.90 -4.97 6.78
C ALA A 57 -13.17 -4.18 6.44
N SER A 58 -13.04 -2.97 5.90
CA SER A 58 -14.15 -2.12 5.44
C SER A 58 -13.76 -1.16 4.31
N ASP A 59 -14.76 -0.70 3.54
CA ASP A 59 -14.59 0.34 2.52
C ASP A 59 -14.06 1.66 3.08
N ALA A 60 -14.31 1.94 4.36
CA ALA A 60 -13.78 3.13 5.04
C ALA A 60 -12.25 3.04 5.21
N GLU A 61 -11.75 1.87 5.65
CA GLU A 61 -10.31 1.61 5.76
C GLU A 61 -9.65 1.57 4.37
N ALA A 62 -10.35 1.07 3.35
CA ALA A 62 -9.88 1.10 1.96
C ALA A 62 -9.60 2.54 1.48
N ARG A 63 -10.54 3.45 1.73
CA ARG A 63 -10.43 4.87 1.38
C ARG A 63 -9.33 5.57 2.17
N ASP A 64 -9.15 5.19 3.43
CA ASP A 64 -8.09 5.80 4.25
C ASP A 64 -6.69 5.42 3.77
N VAL A 65 -6.50 4.14 3.42
CA VAL A 65 -5.25 3.65 2.79
C VAL A 65 -5.02 4.33 1.45
N GLU A 66 -6.04 4.45 0.61
CA GLU A 66 -5.96 5.14 -0.69
C GLU A 66 -5.54 6.60 -0.53
N VAL A 67 -6.14 7.33 0.40
CA VAL A 67 -5.77 8.73 0.64
C VAL A 67 -4.36 8.85 1.22
N GLU A 68 -3.91 7.90 2.06
CA GLU A 68 -2.52 7.90 2.54
C GLU A 68 -1.52 7.71 1.38
N GLU A 69 -1.79 6.78 0.47
CA GLU A 69 -0.97 6.56 -0.73
C GLU A 69 -0.94 7.79 -1.64
N ILE A 70 -2.07 8.46 -1.84
CA ILE A 70 -2.12 9.74 -2.58
C ILE A 70 -1.21 10.78 -1.92
N ILE A 71 -1.25 10.90 -0.59
CA ILE A 71 -0.42 11.87 0.13
C ILE A 71 1.07 11.52 0.03
N ARG A 72 1.43 10.23 0.02
CA ARG A 72 2.81 9.79 -0.21
C ARG A 72 3.30 10.18 -1.61
N GLU A 73 2.47 10.00 -2.64
CA GLU A 73 2.80 10.43 -4.01
C GLU A 73 2.95 11.95 -4.10
N VAL A 74 2.07 12.72 -3.46
CA VAL A 74 2.19 14.20 -3.38
C VAL A 74 3.52 14.60 -2.75
N ARG A 75 3.93 13.93 -1.68
CA ARG A 75 5.20 14.18 -1.00
C ARG A 75 6.39 13.87 -1.88
N TYR A 76 6.39 12.73 -2.56
CA TYR A 76 7.44 12.36 -3.49
C TYR A 76 7.61 13.41 -4.61
N ARG A 77 6.50 13.85 -5.21
CA ARG A 77 6.53 14.91 -6.23
C ARG A 77 7.00 16.24 -5.68
N ALA A 78 6.58 16.63 -4.48
CA ALA A 78 7.00 17.87 -3.86
C ALA A 78 8.52 17.86 -3.60
N ALA A 79 9.06 16.77 -3.04
CA ALA A 79 10.50 16.61 -2.84
C ALA A 79 11.29 16.69 -4.16
N ARG A 80 10.78 16.07 -5.23
CA ARG A 80 11.41 16.15 -6.55
C ARG A 80 11.44 17.59 -7.10
N ASN A 81 10.39 18.37 -6.88
CA ASN A 81 10.37 19.76 -7.33
C ASN A 81 11.20 20.69 -6.43
N VAL A 82 11.36 20.37 -5.14
CA VAL A 82 12.36 21.04 -4.29
C VAL A 82 13.76 20.84 -4.87
N MET A 83 14.13 19.60 -5.23
CA MET A 83 15.43 19.33 -5.86
C MET A 83 15.60 20.11 -7.17
N LYS A 84 14.59 20.14 -8.05
CA LYS A 84 14.64 20.96 -9.27
C LYS A 84 14.81 22.44 -8.97
N GLY A 85 14.08 22.96 -7.99
CA GLY A 85 14.21 24.37 -7.59
C GLY A 85 15.61 24.70 -7.06
N LEU A 86 16.27 23.75 -6.38
CA LEU A 86 17.66 23.90 -5.96
C LEU A 86 18.64 23.85 -7.14
N GLU A 87 18.42 22.96 -8.11
CA GLU A 87 19.23 22.88 -9.34
C GLU A 87 19.13 24.16 -10.18
N GLU A 88 17.97 24.82 -10.15
CA GLU A 88 17.68 26.06 -10.88
C GLU A 88 17.94 27.34 -10.05
N ASP A 89 18.48 27.23 -8.83
CA ASP A 89 18.63 28.33 -7.86
C ASP A 89 17.35 29.18 -7.68
N ASN A 90 16.18 28.55 -7.81
CA ASN A 90 14.86 29.17 -7.75
C ASN A 90 14.23 29.00 -6.36
N VAL A 91 14.47 29.99 -5.49
CA VAL A 91 14.00 30.01 -4.10
C VAL A 91 12.48 29.98 -3.99
N ASP A 92 11.74 30.61 -4.91
CA ASP A 92 10.27 30.60 -4.90
C ASP A 92 9.72 29.19 -5.13
N THR A 93 10.32 28.44 -6.07
CA THR A 93 9.96 27.05 -6.34
C THR A 93 10.26 26.17 -5.13
N VAL A 94 11.44 26.33 -4.53
CA VAL A 94 11.82 25.60 -3.31
C VAL A 94 10.84 25.89 -2.17
N SER A 95 10.58 27.16 -1.89
CA SER A 95 9.68 27.60 -0.81
C SER A 95 8.25 27.07 -1.00
N LYS A 96 7.71 27.18 -2.22
CA LYS A 96 6.39 26.67 -2.57
C LYS A 96 6.26 25.17 -2.27
N TRP A 97 7.22 24.36 -2.71
CA TRP A 97 7.15 22.91 -2.57
C TRP A 97 7.51 22.42 -1.16
N LEU A 98 8.33 23.16 -0.41
CA LEU A 98 8.50 22.94 1.03
C LEU A 98 7.17 23.14 1.79
N GLY A 99 6.38 24.16 1.44
CA GLY A 99 5.05 24.36 2.02
C GLY A 99 4.07 23.20 1.72
N VAL A 100 4.15 22.62 0.52
CA VAL A 100 3.38 21.41 0.17
C VAL A 100 3.82 20.21 1.03
N LEU A 101 5.13 20.01 1.21
CA LEU A 101 5.66 18.93 2.07
C LEU A 101 5.18 19.07 3.52
N GLU A 102 5.28 20.28 4.07
CA GLU A 102 4.85 20.56 5.44
C GLU A 102 3.34 20.28 5.62
N THR A 103 2.53 20.70 4.65
CA THR A 103 1.07 20.43 4.67
C THR A 103 0.78 18.93 4.60
N ALA A 104 1.49 18.20 3.74
CA ALA A 104 1.35 16.75 3.63
C ALA A 104 1.73 16.02 4.92
N GLU A 105 2.80 16.45 5.61
CA GLU A 105 3.17 15.89 6.92
C GLU A 105 2.12 16.19 8.00
N ARG A 106 1.59 17.42 8.04
CA ARG A 106 0.50 17.78 8.97
C ARG A 106 -0.73 16.90 8.78
N ILE A 107 -1.14 16.63 7.53
CA ILE A 107 -2.29 15.76 7.24
C ILE A 107 -2.03 14.33 7.73
N LEU A 108 -0.84 13.76 7.49
CA LEU A 108 -0.50 12.43 8.00
C LEU A 108 -0.40 12.38 9.52
N ALA A 109 0.10 13.44 10.16
CA ALA A 109 0.19 13.50 11.62
C ALA A 109 -1.20 13.48 12.28
N ILE A 110 -2.15 14.25 11.75
CA ILE A 110 -3.56 14.24 12.21
C ILE A 110 -4.14 12.84 12.06
N ARG A 111 -3.95 12.21 10.90
CA ARG A 111 -4.47 10.87 10.62
C ARG A 111 -3.88 9.77 11.50
N ARG A 112 -2.57 9.81 11.80
CA ARG A 112 -1.94 8.88 12.74
C ARG A 112 -2.51 9.01 14.16
N GLY A 113 -2.84 10.25 14.58
CA GLY A 113 -3.54 10.50 15.85
C GLY A 113 -4.95 9.92 15.89
N SER A 114 -5.69 9.98 14.78
CA SER A 114 -7.04 9.43 14.67
C SER A 114 -7.09 7.89 14.69
N GLN A 115 -6.10 7.21 14.10
CA GLN A 115 -6.08 5.74 14.04
C GLN A 115 -5.71 5.07 15.37
N GLN A 116 -4.95 5.74 16.25
CA GLN A 116 -4.68 5.24 17.61
C GLN A 116 -5.94 5.17 18.49
N GLY A 117 -6.99 5.96 18.19
CA GLY A 117 -8.26 5.92 18.91
C GLY A 117 -9.20 4.77 18.53
N GLN A 118 -8.99 4.10 17.38
CA GLN A 118 -9.88 3.05 16.87
C GLN A 118 -9.33 1.61 17.02
N GLY A 119 -8.03 1.47 17.31
CA GLY A 119 -7.38 0.15 17.45
C GLY A 119 -7.62 -0.62 18.76
N SER A 120 -8.33 -0.05 19.75
CA SER A 120 -8.49 -0.70 21.08
C SER A 120 -9.77 -1.52 21.26
N VAL A 121 -10.68 -1.58 20.28
CA VAL A 121 -11.93 -2.34 20.41
C VAL A 121 -11.93 -3.53 19.46
N ARG A 122 -11.15 -4.58 19.77
CA ARG A 122 -11.39 -5.98 19.32
C ARG A 122 -10.34 -6.92 19.91
N GLY A 123 -10.41 -7.09 21.22
CA GLY A 123 -9.65 -8.09 21.96
C GLY A 123 -10.41 -8.47 23.23
N GLY A 124 -11.67 -8.86 23.10
CA GLY A 124 -12.51 -9.27 24.22
C GLY A 124 -13.46 -10.38 23.82
N GLU A 125 -13.31 -11.51 24.52
CA GLU A 125 -14.30 -12.59 24.74
C GLU A 125 -14.55 -13.56 23.56
N LYS A 126 -14.41 -14.88 23.69
CA LYS A 126 -14.53 -15.76 24.87
C LYS A 126 -13.83 -17.10 24.67
N GLU A 127 -13.06 -17.53 25.68
CA GLU A 127 -13.05 -18.93 26.11
C GLU A 127 -14.48 -19.35 26.45
N SER A 128 -14.89 -20.55 26.04
CA SER A 128 -15.70 -21.45 26.88
C SER A 128 -15.87 -22.81 26.21
N LYS A 129 -15.16 -23.77 26.80
CA LYS A 129 -15.65 -25.10 27.25
C LYS A 129 -16.04 -26.15 26.20
#